data_AF-A0A399IIK1-F1
#
_entry.id   AF-A0A399IIK1-F1
#
_cell.length_a   1.000
_cell.length_b   1.000
_cell.length_c   1.000
_cell.angle_alpha   90.00
_cell.angle_beta   90.00
_cell.angle_gamma   90.00
#
_symmetry.space_group_name_H-M   'P 1'
#
loop_
_entity.id
_entity.type
_entity.pdbx_description
1 polymer ?
#
loop_
_entity_poly.entity_id
_entity_poly.type
_entity_poly.pdbx_seq_one_letter_code
_entity_poly.pdbx_strand_id
1 'polypeptide(L)'
;MLDKEKVKELYLKGYGSSQISNILKCKPETVRKCIERNFKQFKSSHMATKIRNKEIDRITRHESKQYMSDSTFIRKNRSIYKTNNDGDLIIDRDVAPVITFDTPRTFRNENSEKQVNRKIVNSGYRKDELFF
;
A
#
# COMPACT_ATOMS: atom_id res chain seq x y z
N MET A 1 5.16 -31.47 3.98
CA MET A 1 4.53 -31.63 2.64
C MET A 1 3.68 -30.39 2.38
N LEU A 2 3.70 -29.79 1.18
CA LEU A 2 2.88 -28.61 0.88
C LEU A 2 1.42 -29.05 0.68
N ASP A 3 0.51 -28.46 1.43
CA ASP A 3 -0.93 -28.68 1.27
C ASP A 3 -1.43 -28.02 -0.03
N LYS A 4 -1.70 -28.86 -1.04
CA LYS A 4 -2.11 -28.41 -2.37
C LYS A 4 -3.51 -27.81 -2.37
N GLU A 5 -4.42 -28.31 -1.54
CA GLU A 5 -5.80 -27.83 -1.50
C GLU A 5 -5.85 -26.42 -0.94
N LYS A 6 -5.08 -26.17 0.13
CA LYS A 6 -4.97 -24.85 0.73
C LYS A 6 -4.31 -23.83 -0.22
N VAL A 7 -3.31 -24.25 -1.00
CA VAL A 7 -2.72 -23.40 -2.06
C VAL A 7 -3.76 -23.07 -3.13
N LYS A 8 -4.58 -24.04 -3.55
CA LYS A 8 -5.65 -23.82 -4.54
C LYS A 8 -6.67 -22.80 -4.04
N GLU A 9 -7.13 -22.95 -2.80
CA GLU A 9 -8.12 -22.06 -2.19
C GLU A 9 -7.61 -20.62 -2.13
N LEU A 10 -6.38 -20.43 -1.62
CA LEU A 10 -5.77 -19.10 -1.55
C LEU A 10 -5.49 -18.51 -2.94
N TYR A 11 -5.09 -19.34 -3.90
CA TYR A 11 -4.88 -18.88 -5.27
C TYR A 11 -6.19 -18.39 -5.89
N LEU A 12 -7.30 -19.11 -5.73
CA LEU A 12 -8.61 -18.69 -6.21
C LEU A 12 -9.13 -17.43 -5.52
N LYS A 13 -8.76 -17.20 -4.25
CA LYS A 13 -9.03 -15.94 -3.53
C LYS A 13 -8.25 -14.72 -4.05
N GLY A 14 -7.34 -14.92 -5.02
CA GLY A 14 -6.57 -13.84 -5.63
C GLY A 14 -5.19 -13.58 -4.98
N TYR A 15 -4.75 -14.43 -4.05
CA TYR A 15 -3.44 -14.28 -3.41
C TYR A 15 -2.29 -14.69 -4.35
N GLY A 16 -1.21 -13.91 -4.34
CA GLY A 16 0.02 -14.23 -5.06
C GLY A 16 0.87 -15.29 -4.35
N SER A 17 1.84 -15.88 -5.06
CA SER A 17 2.73 -16.91 -4.51
C SER A 17 3.44 -16.47 -3.22
N SER A 18 3.93 -15.23 -3.16
CA SER A 18 4.59 -14.68 -1.96
C SER A 18 3.63 -14.48 -0.78
N GLN A 19 2.37 -14.13 -1.03
CA GLN A 19 1.37 -13.98 0.02
C GLN A 19 0.96 -15.34 0.57
N ILE A 20 0.71 -16.29 -0.34
CA ILE A 20 0.41 -17.68 0.02
C ILE A 20 1.56 -18.28 0.81
N SER A 21 2.81 -18.04 0.41
CA SER A 21 3.97 -18.56 1.12
C SER A 21 4.09 -18.01 2.55
N ASN A 22 3.74 -16.73 2.75
CA ASN A 22 3.70 -16.13 4.08
C ASN A 22 2.58 -16.73 4.95
N ILE A 23 1.40 -16.96 4.38
CA ILE A 23 0.25 -17.57 5.08
C ILE A 23 0.57 -19.03 5.46
N LEU A 24 1.19 -19.79 4.54
CA LEU A 24 1.51 -21.21 4.73
C LEU A 24 2.88 -21.45 5.38
N LYS A 25 3.61 -20.38 5.73
CA LYS A 25 4.97 -20.43 6.31
C LYS A 25 5.91 -21.34 5.52
N CYS A 26 5.91 -21.23 4.19
CA CYS A 26 6.72 -22.05 3.30
C CYS A 26 7.56 -21.20 2.33
N LYS A 27 8.46 -21.84 1.56
CA LYS A 27 9.28 -21.12 0.58
C LYS A 27 8.41 -20.65 -0.61
N PRO A 28 8.57 -19.40 -1.08
CA PRO A 28 7.79 -18.85 -2.19
C PRO A 28 7.97 -19.65 -3.49
N GLU A 29 9.19 -20.15 -3.74
CA GLU A 29 9.49 -21.00 -4.90
C GLU A 29 8.69 -22.30 -4.92
N THR A 30 8.46 -22.91 -3.75
CA THR A 30 7.68 -24.14 -3.65
C THR A 30 6.23 -23.91 -4.02
N VAL A 31 5.64 -22.80 -3.57
CA VAL A 31 4.27 -22.39 -3.93
C VAL A 31 4.18 -22.07 -5.41
N ARG A 32 5.16 -21.34 -5.95
CA ARG A 32 5.21 -20.98 -7.37
C ARG A 32 5.19 -22.22 -8.26
N LYS A 33 6.10 -23.17 -8.00
CA LYS A 33 6.16 -24.45 -8.73
C LYS A 33 4.86 -25.26 -8.57
N CYS A 34 4.22 -25.22 -7.41
CA CYS A 34 2.93 -25.89 -7.20
C CYS A 34 1.83 -25.29 -8.09
N ILE A 35 1.73 -23.96 -8.15
CA ILE A 35 0.74 -23.25 -8.98
C ILE A 35 0.99 -23.54 -10.46
N GLU A 36 2.23 -23.39 -10.93
CA GLU A 36 2.58 -23.61 -12.34
C GLU A 36 2.25 -25.03 -12.82
N ARG A 37 2.45 -26.04 -11.96
CA ARG A 37 2.21 -27.45 -12.30
C ARG A 37 0.74 -27.89 -12.17
N ASN A 38 -0.01 -27.39 -11.19
CA ASN A 38 -1.32 -27.94 -10.83
C ASN A 38 -2.52 -27.00 -11.11
N PHE A 39 -2.28 -25.69 -11.17
CA PHE A 39 -3.35 -24.67 -11.12
C PHE A 39 -3.33 -23.68 -12.28
N LYS A 40 -2.61 -24.00 -13.36
CA LYS A 40 -2.52 -23.15 -14.57
C LYS A 40 -3.89 -22.82 -15.17
N GLN A 41 -4.84 -23.77 -15.11
CA GLN A 41 -6.22 -23.61 -15.56
C GLN A 41 -7.01 -22.56 -14.78
N PHE A 42 -6.62 -22.27 -13.52
CA PHE A 42 -7.31 -21.29 -12.68
C PHE A 42 -6.79 -19.86 -12.86
N LYS A 43 -5.84 -19.63 -13.78
CA LYS A 43 -5.22 -18.32 -14.00
C LYS A 43 -6.24 -17.22 -14.30
N SER A 44 -7.22 -17.49 -15.16
CA SER A 44 -8.25 -16.51 -15.52
C SER A 44 -9.14 -16.15 -14.32
N SER A 45 -9.58 -17.16 -13.55
CA SER A 45 -10.37 -16.96 -12.33
C SER A 45 -9.59 -16.18 -11.25
N HIS A 46 -8.30 -16.50 -11.08
CA HIS A 46 -7.41 -15.77 -10.18
C HIS A 46 -7.29 -14.30 -10.58
N MET A 47 -7.08 -14.00 -11.87
CA MET A 47 -6.96 -12.62 -12.35
C MET A 47 -8.26 -11.83 -12.19
N ALA A 48 -9.41 -12.44 -12.49
CA ALA A 48 -10.71 -11.82 -12.27
C ALA A 48 -10.92 -11.46 -10.79
N THR A 49 -10.59 -12.38 -9.88
CA THR A 49 -10.69 -12.14 -8.44
C THR A 49 -9.73 -11.06 -7.96
N LYS A 50 -8.50 -11.02 -8.50
CA LYS A 50 -7.51 -9.98 -8.18
C LYS A 50 -7.98 -8.58 -8.61
N ILE A 51 -8.59 -8.47 -9.79
CA ILE A 51 -9.19 -7.21 -10.27
C ILE A 51 -10.35 -6.81 -9.37
N ARG A 52 -11.26 -7.75 -9.07
CA ARG A 52 -12.39 -7.51 -8.16
C ARG A 52 -11.94 -7.01 -6.79
N ASN A 53 -10.96 -7.68 -6.17
CA ASN A 53 -10.45 -7.28 -4.84
C ASN A 53 -9.79 -5.90 -4.88
N LYS A 54 -9.06 -5.58 -5.95
CA LYS A 54 -8.47 -4.25 -6.14
C LYS A 54 -9.55 -3.17 -6.26
N GLU A 55 -10.63 -3.47 -6.99
CA GLU A 55 -11.74 -2.54 -7.16
C GLU A 55 -12.52 -2.34 -5.86
N ILE A 56 -12.75 -3.41 -5.09
CA ILE A 56 -13.32 -3.33 -3.75
C ILE A 56 -12.46 -2.43 -2.86
N ASP A 57 -11.14 -2.65 -2.77
CA ASP A 57 -10.25 -1.79 -1.95
C ASP A 57 -10.27 -0.32 -2.41
N ARG A 58 -10.34 -0.07 -3.73
CA ARG A 58 -10.46 1.27 -4.28
C ARG A 58 -11.75 1.96 -3.83
N ILE A 59 -12.89 1.30 -4.00
CA ILE A 59 -14.21 1.85 -3.63
C ILE A 59 -14.29 2.02 -2.12
N THR A 60 -13.91 1.03 -1.32
CA THR A 60 -13.92 1.10 0.15
C THR A 60 -13.12 2.30 0.65
N ARG A 61 -11.91 2.54 0.11
CA ARG A 61 -11.08 3.71 0.50
C ARG A 61 -11.67 5.04 0.04
N HIS A 62 -12.38 5.03 -1.09
CA HIS A 62 -13.04 6.23 -1.58
C HIS A 62 -14.23 6.59 -0.69
N GLU A 63 -15.10 5.62 -0.41
CA GLU A 63 -16.26 5.75 0.46
C GLU A 63 -15.86 6.15 1.88
N SER A 64 -14.79 5.55 2.45
CA SER A 64 -14.32 5.89 3.79
C SER A 64 -13.87 7.35 3.93
N LYS A 65 -13.55 8.03 2.82
CA LYS A 65 -13.06 9.41 2.80
C LYS A 65 -14.10 10.44 2.35
N GLN A 66 -15.31 10.01 1.99
CA GLN A 66 -16.35 10.91 1.46
C GLN A 66 -16.73 12.03 2.44
N TYR A 67 -16.87 11.69 3.72
CA TYR A 67 -17.38 12.62 4.73
C TYR A 67 -16.29 13.44 5.42
N MET A 68 -15.03 12.96 5.43
CA MET A 68 -13.93 13.62 6.11
C MET A 68 -12.62 13.43 5.35
N SER A 69 -11.98 14.54 5.01
CA SER A 69 -10.65 14.54 4.39
C SER A 69 -9.55 14.20 5.39
N ASP A 70 -8.44 13.65 4.88
CA ASP A 70 -7.24 13.36 5.68
C ASP A 70 -6.75 14.60 6.44
N SER A 71 -6.75 15.78 5.79
CA SER A 71 -6.33 17.05 6.42
C SER A 71 -7.24 17.45 7.58
N THR A 72 -8.55 17.28 7.43
CA THR A 72 -9.53 17.57 8.49
C THR A 72 -9.38 16.60 9.65
N PHE A 73 -9.21 15.30 9.35
CA PHE A 73 -8.97 14.26 10.35
C PHE A 73 -7.74 14.61 11.21
N ILE A 74 -6.62 14.92 10.57
CA ILE A 74 -5.35 15.20 11.24
C ILE A 74 -5.44 16.46 12.09
N ARG A 75 -6.11 17.50 11.58
CA ARG A 75 -6.32 18.75 12.32
C ARG A 75 -7.13 18.51 13.61
N LYS A 76 -8.13 17.64 13.57
CA LYS A 76 -8.96 17.30 14.74
C LYS A 76 -8.25 16.35 15.70
N ASN A 77 -7.45 15.42 15.19
CA ASN A 77 -6.75 14.41 15.97
C ASN A 77 -5.24 14.69 16.02
N ARG A 78 -4.82 15.94 16.28
CA ARG A 78 -3.41 16.34 16.16
C ARG A 78 -2.48 15.59 17.12
N SER A 79 -2.98 15.17 18.28
CA SER A 79 -2.24 14.50 19.34
C SER A 79 -1.63 13.15 18.94
N ILE A 80 -2.22 12.44 17.97
CA ILE A 80 -1.71 11.13 17.53
C ILE A 80 -0.59 11.26 16.47
N TYR A 81 -0.22 12.47 16.09
CA TYR A 81 0.78 12.75 15.06
C TYR A 81 1.97 13.51 15.62
N LYS A 82 3.16 13.16 15.13
CA LYS A 82 4.38 13.93 15.31
C LYS A 82 4.85 14.55 14.00
N THR A 83 5.61 15.62 14.11
CA THR A 83 6.21 16.31 12.97
C THR A 83 7.61 15.77 12.75
N ASN A 84 7.94 15.36 11.53
CA ASN A 84 9.29 14.99 11.12
C ASN A 84 10.13 16.25 10.82
N ASN A 85 11.45 16.09 10.65
CA ASN A 85 12.37 17.18 10.31
C ASN A 85 11.97 17.94 9.02
N ASP A 86 11.35 17.25 8.06
CA ASP A 86 10.86 17.84 6.80
C ASP A 86 9.52 18.61 6.95
N GLY A 87 8.94 18.64 8.16
CA GLY A 87 7.63 19.20 8.45
C GLY A 87 6.45 18.27 8.12
N ASP A 88 6.71 17.04 7.68
CA ASP A 88 5.69 16.03 7.43
C ASP A 88 5.05 15.56 8.74
N LEU A 89 3.75 15.30 8.73
CA LEU A 89 3.03 14.73 9.87
C LEU A 89 2.96 13.21 9.72
N ILE A 90 3.43 12.50 10.74
CA ILE A 90 3.50 11.02 10.76
C ILE A 90 2.84 10.55 12.05
N ILE A 91 2.10 9.44 11.99
CA ILE A 91 1.51 8.84 13.19
C ILE A 91 2.60 8.53 14.22
N ASP A 92 2.35 8.93 15.46
CA ASP A 92 3.17 8.56 16.58
C ASP A 92 2.71 7.22 17.17
N ARG A 93 3.50 6.17 16.93
CA ARG A 93 3.16 4.80 17.36
C ARG A 93 3.22 4.62 18.87
N ASP A 94 3.92 5.49 19.57
CA ASP A 94 4.04 5.44 21.04
C ASP A 94 2.72 5.92 21.69
N VAL A 95 2.07 6.92 21.07
CA VAL A 95 0.76 7.45 21.52
C VAL A 95 -0.40 6.63 20.96
N ALA A 96 -0.33 6.24 19.68
CA ALA A 96 -1.36 5.49 18.98
C ALA A 96 -0.77 4.20 18.37
N PRO A 97 -0.54 3.14 19.19
CA PRO A 97 0.05 1.90 18.71
C PRO A 97 -0.88 1.11 17.78
N VAL A 98 -2.20 1.24 17.99
CA VAL A 98 -3.23 0.59 17.18
C VAL A 98 -4.06 1.68 16.50
N ILE A 99 -4.20 1.57 15.19
CA ILE A 99 -4.96 2.50 14.36
C ILE A 99 -5.90 1.72 13.45
N THR A 100 -7.02 2.35 13.11
CA THR A 100 -7.97 1.79 12.14
C THR A 100 -7.41 1.87 10.72
N PHE A 101 -8.03 1.12 9.80
CA PHE A 101 -7.60 1.07 8.41
C PHE A 101 -7.66 2.43 7.68
N ASP A 102 -8.64 3.25 8.02
CA ASP A 102 -8.94 4.55 7.42
C ASP A 102 -8.12 5.72 7.98
N THR A 103 -7.41 5.52 9.10
CA THR A 103 -6.61 6.58 9.73
C THR A 103 -5.45 7.01 8.79
N PRO A 104 -5.35 8.31 8.42
CA PRO A 104 -4.27 8.81 7.57
C PRO A 104 -2.91 8.59 8.24
N ARG A 105 -2.01 7.87 7.59
CA ARG A 105 -0.71 7.51 8.19
C ARG A 105 0.33 8.62 8.12
N THR A 106 0.32 9.35 7.02
CA THR A 106 1.27 10.42 6.74
C THR A 106 0.57 11.55 6.02
N PHE A 107 1.00 12.77 6.31
CA PHE A 107 0.56 13.97 5.60
C PHE A 107 1.79 14.80 5.25
N ARG A 108 1.98 15.01 3.96
CA ARG A 108 3.19 15.59 3.42
C ARG A 108 3.11 17.10 3.46
N ASN A 109 4.19 17.74 3.87
CA ASN A 109 4.37 19.17 3.76
C ASN A 109 4.70 19.54 2.31
N GLU A 110 3.74 20.18 1.64
CA GLU A 110 3.87 20.62 0.25
C GLU A 110 4.96 21.68 0.05
N ASN A 111 5.32 22.40 1.12
CA ASN A 111 6.29 23.49 1.14
C ASN A 111 7.66 23.05 1.68
N SER A 112 7.89 21.75 1.86
CA SER A 112 9.22 21.26 2.23
C SER A 112 10.22 21.57 1.11
N GLU A 113 11.41 22.04 1.49
CA GLU A 113 12.47 22.40 0.53
C GLU A 113 12.76 21.27 -0.47
N LYS A 114 12.78 20.02 0.04
CA LYS A 114 12.94 18.82 -0.78
C LYS A 114 11.85 18.68 -1.85
N GLN A 115 10.60 18.96 -1.52
CA GLN A 115 9.50 18.87 -2.48
C GLN A 115 9.51 20.02 -3.48
N VAL A 116 9.78 21.24 -3.01
CA VAL A 116 9.91 22.41 -3.88
C VAL A 116 11.04 22.18 -4.88
N ASN A 117 12.23 21.77 -4.43
CA ASN A 117 13.35 21.42 -5.29
C ASN A 117 12.98 20.30 -6.27
N ARG A 118 12.30 19.25 -5.83
CA ARG A 118 11.82 18.18 -6.73
C ARG A 118 10.87 18.70 -7.80
N LYS A 119 9.92 19.56 -7.45
CA LYS A 119 8.98 20.18 -8.41
C LYS A 119 9.72 21.06 -9.42
N ILE A 120 10.68 21.86 -8.96
CA ILE A 120 11.52 22.71 -9.81
C ILE A 120 12.32 21.85 -10.82
N VAL A 121 12.98 20.78 -10.36
CA VAL A 121 13.72 19.85 -11.23
C VAL A 121 12.78 19.20 -12.25
N ASN A 122 11.63 18.70 -11.82
CA ASN A 122 10.66 18.04 -12.71
C ASN A 122 10.03 18.99 -13.73
N SER A 123 9.90 20.28 -13.40
CA SER A 123 9.38 21.30 -14.32
C SER A 123 10.36 21.68 -15.43
N GLY A 124 11.64 21.29 -15.32
CA GLY A 124 12.69 21.69 -16.24
C GLY A 124 13.08 23.17 -16.14
N TYR A 125 12.66 23.87 -15.09
CA TYR A 125 13.01 25.29 -14.85
C TYR A 125 14.51 25.49 -14.59
N ARG A 126 15.20 24.50 -14.00
CA ARG A 126 16.66 24.49 -13.81
C ARG A 126 17.34 23.57 -14.83
N LYS A 127 17.27 23.91 -16.12
CA LYS A 127 17.98 23.18 -17.20
C LYS A 127 19.42 23.67 -17.42
N ASP A 128 19.78 24.81 -16.87
CA ASP A 128 21.11 25.38 -17.11
C ASP A 128 22.11 24.83 -16.08
N GLU A 129 23.15 24.18 -16.59
CA GLU A 129 24.35 23.72 -15.88
C GLU A 129 25.22 24.87 -15.33
N LEU A 130 24.61 26.01 -14.97
CA LEU A 130 25.33 27.19 -14.48
C LEU A 130 25.53 27.23 -12.96
N PHE A 131 25.10 26.18 -12.25
CA PHE A 131 25.30 26.04 -10.81
C PHE A 131 25.61 24.59 -10.40
N PHE A 132 26.68 24.03 -10.99
CA PHE A 132 27.49 22.99 -10.35
C PHE A 132 28.74 23.62 -9.73
#